data_AF-A0A6A5S1R8-F1
#
_entry.id   AF-A0A6A5S1R8-F1
#
_cell.length_a   1.000
_cell.length_b   1.000
_cell.length_c   1.000
_cell.angle_alpha   90.00
_cell.angle_beta   90.00
_cell.angle_gamma   90.00
#
_symmetry.space_group_name_H-M   'P 1'
#
loop_
_entity.id
_entity.type
_entity.pdbx_description
1 polymer ?
#
loop_
_entity_poly.entity_id
_entity_poly.type
_entity_poly.pdbx_seq_one_letter_code
_entity_poly.pdbx_strand_id
1 'polypeptide(L)'
;MMPTSIPDNSTNMSPMEAAIAAIELLEPGEPFTYTAIAHAHGVNRVTLAQRHKHSQVSRKARAIKQQKLDPQQELELVQYIKGLTRRALPPTREMIQNFASQVAKEPIKEYHIDAWHTYNIDKKGFMIGITGRSKQVFSKAI
;
A
#
# COMPACT_ATOMS: atom_id res chain seq x y z
N MET A 1 7.36 57.55 -0.17
CA MET A 1 7.29 56.33 -1.01
C MET A 1 7.96 55.22 -0.20
N MET A 2 7.16 54.41 0.49
CA MET A 2 7.66 53.29 1.31
C MET A 2 7.16 52.00 0.67
N PRO A 3 8.02 51.02 0.35
CA PRO A 3 7.54 49.75 -0.14
C PRO A 3 6.98 48.95 1.05
N THR A 4 5.66 48.82 1.13
CA THR A 4 5.02 47.77 1.92
C THR A 4 5.26 46.45 1.19
N SER A 5 6.34 45.75 1.54
CA SER A 5 6.52 44.36 1.17
C SER A 5 5.49 43.52 1.93
N ILE A 6 4.38 43.21 1.26
CA ILE A 6 3.63 41.98 1.51
C ILE A 6 4.38 40.88 0.74
N PRO A 7 5.11 39.96 1.41
CA PRO A 7 5.39 38.68 0.78
C PRO A 7 4.15 37.81 0.96
N ASP A 8 3.26 37.87 -0.02
CA ASP A 8 2.28 36.82 -0.30
C ASP A 8 3.07 35.58 -0.75
N ASN A 9 3.42 34.75 0.22
CA ASN A 9 3.72 33.33 0.03
C ASN A 9 3.43 32.59 1.34
N SER A 10 2.21 32.75 1.85
CA SER A 10 1.76 31.96 2.99
C SER A 10 1.44 30.56 2.47
N THR A 11 2.39 29.66 2.69
CA THR A 11 2.20 28.21 2.64
C THR A 11 0.85 27.88 3.27
N ASN A 12 -0.14 27.50 2.44
CA ASN A 12 -1.39 26.91 2.90
C ASN A 12 -1.09 25.53 3.51
N MET A 13 -0.37 25.49 4.63
CA MET A 13 -0.13 24.26 5.39
C MET A 13 -1.48 23.76 5.87
N SER A 14 -1.78 22.51 5.59
CA SER A 14 -3.01 21.89 6.07
C SER A 14 -3.05 22.00 7.60
N PRO A 15 -4.23 22.19 8.24
CA PRO A 15 -4.37 22.15 9.69
C PRO A 15 -3.76 20.87 10.31
N MET A 16 -3.74 19.78 9.54
CA MET A 16 -3.11 18.52 9.91
C MET A 16 -1.58 18.57 9.90
N GLU A 17 -0.98 19.24 8.93
CA GLU A 17 0.48 19.40 8.85
C GLU A 17 0.98 20.34 9.94
N ALA A 18 0.25 21.42 10.21
CA ALA A 18 0.52 22.33 11.32
C ALA A 18 0.47 21.60 12.68
N ALA A 19 -0.53 20.73 12.87
CA ALA A 19 -0.64 19.94 14.10
C ALA A 19 0.48 18.89 14.26
N ILE A 20 1.00 18.33 13.16
CA ILE A 20 2.14 17.40 13.21
C ILE A 20 3.42 18.15 13.54
N ALA A 21 3.67 19.29 12.89
CA ALA A 21 4.83 20.15 13.17
C ALA A 21 4.83 20.65 14.63
N ALA A 22 3.67 20.99 15.18
CA ALA A 22 3.52 21.37 16.59
C ALA A 22 3.95 20.24 17.56
N ILE A 23 3.77 18.98 17.17
CA ILE A 23 4.23 17.84 17.97
C ILE A 23 5.76 17.66 17.84
N GLU A 24 6.32 17.84 16.65
CA GLU A 24 7.76 17.70 16.37
C GLU A 24 8.60 18.83 16.98
N LEU A 25 8.01 19.99 17.26
CA LEU A 25 8.65 21.14 17.91
C LEU A 25 8.68 21.05 19.45
N LEU A 26 7.95 20.12 20.07
CA LEU A 26 7.99 19.92 21.52
C LEU A 26 9.34 19.32 21.94
N GLU A 27 9.86 19.74 23.09
CA GLU A 27 11.11 19.19 23.60
C GLU A 27 10.97 17.68 23.88
N PRO A 28 11.95 16.84 23.48
CA PRO A 28 11.87 15.41 23.68
C PRO A 28 11.85 15.08 25.18
N GLY A 29 10.66 14.73 25.69
CA GLY A 29 10.44 14.41 27.10
C GLY A 29 9.29 15.19 27.74
N GLU A 30 8.78 16.24 27.09
CA GLU A 30 7.62 16.97 27.60
C GLU A 30 6.32 16.16 27.40
N PRO A 31 5.52 15.93 28.48
CA PRO A 31 4.28 15.20 28.35
C PRO A 31 3.22 16.05 27.64
N PHE A 32 2.87 15.69 26.41
CA PHE A 32 1.77 16.31 25.68
C PHE A 32 0.58 15.36 25.54
N THR A 33 -0.61 15.94 25.37
CA THR A 33 -1.83 15.18 25.09
C THR A 33 -2.35 15.49 23.69
N TYR A 34 -2.58 14.46 22.87
CA TYR A 34 -3.10 14.63 21.51
C TYR A 34 -4.44 15.38 21.45
N THR A 35 -5.25 15.37 22.51
CA THR A 35 -6.51 16.11 22.59
C THR A 35 -6.30 17.61 22.54
N ALA A 36 -5.31 18.13 23.28
CA ALA A 36 -5.03 19.56 23.36
C ALA A 36 -4.58 20.11 22.01
N ILE A 37 -3.63 19.42 21.36
CA ILE A 37 -3.11 19.80 20.05
C ILE A 37 -4.20 19.66 18.97
N ALA A 38 -4.97 18.56 19.00
CA ALA A 38 -6.07 18.35 18.07
C ALA A 38 -7.14 19.45 18.16
N HIS A 39 -7.48 19.88 19.38
CA HIS A 39 -8.42 20.97 19.61
C HIS A 39 -7.87 22.32 19.13
N ALA A 40 -6.60 22.63 19.41
CA ALA A 40 -5.96 23.87 18.99
C ALA A 40 -5.92 24.04 17.47
N HIS A 41 -5.76 22.93 16.72
CA HIS A 41 -5.67 22.94 15.26
C HIS A 41 -6.97 22.51 14.55
N GLY A 42 -8.04 22.21 15.29
CA GLY A 42 -9.32 21.79 14.71
C GLY A 42 -9.26 20.45 13.94
N VAL A 43 -8.37 19.54 14.33
CA VAL A 43 -8.17 18.24 13.66
C VAL A 43 -8.69 17.08 14.51
N ASN A 44 -9.02 15.96 13.88
CA ASN A 44 -9.46 14.78 14.63
C ASN A 44 -8.28 14.16 15.40
N ARG A 45 -8.43 14.03 16.73
CA ARG A 45 -7.43 13.46 17.65
C ARG A 45 -6.91 12.10 17.20
N VAL A 46 -7.80 11.20 16.79
CA VAL A 46 -7.44 9.83 16.40
C VAL A 46 -6.61 9.85 15.13
N THR A 47 -7.00 10.67 14.15
CA THR A 47 -6.28 10.82 12.89
C THR A 47 -4.92 11.48 13.09
N LEU A 48 -4.81 12.50 13.95
CA LEU A 48 -3.55 13.14 14.31
C LEU A 48 -2.58 12.14 14.95
N ALA A 49 -3.05 11.37 15.94
CA ALA A 49 -2.23 10.36 16.62
C ALA A 49 -1.75 9.25 15.66
N GLN A 50 -2.60 8.83 14.72
CA GLN A 50 -2.22 7.83 13.71
C GLN A 50 -1.16 8.36 12.73
N ARG A 51 -1.26 9.62 12.30
CA ARG A 51 -0.30 10.25 11.39
C ARG A 51 1.05 10.52 12.06
N HIS A 52 1.03 11.11 13.26
CA HIS A 52 2.25 11.38 14.03
C HIS A 52 3.02 10.09 14.36
N LYS A 53 2.33 9.03 14.80
CA LYS A 53 2.97 7.71 15.05
C LYS A 53 3.36 6.94 13.78
N HIS A 54 3.24 7.57 12.60
CA HIS A 54 3.40 6.95 11.29
C HIS A 54 2.64 5.61 11.12
N SER A 55 1.57 5.42 11.89
CA SER A 55 0.76 4.19 11.93
C SER A 55 -0.09 4.06 10.66
N GLN A 56 -0.34 5.18 9.98
CA GLN A 56 -0.92 5.20 8.65
C GLN A 56 0.11 4.75 7.62
N VAL A 57 0.29 3.43 7.51
CA VAL A 57 1.07 2.82 6.43
C VAL A 57 0.46 3.28 5.10
N SER A 58 1.26 3.86 4.22
CA SER A 58 0.79 4.26 2.90
C SER A 58 0.12 3.08 2.21
N ARG A 59 -0.94 3.31 1.42
CA ARG A 59 -1.64 2.22 0.71
C ARG A 59 -0.66 1.35 -0.10
N LYS A 60 0.38 1.97 -0.67
CA LYS A 60 1.48 1.30 -1.38
C LYS A 60 2.32 0.40 -0.45
N ALA A 61 2.79 0.93 0.69
CA ALA A 61 3.58 0.15 1.64
C ALA A 61 2.78 -1.02 2.25
N ARG A 62 1.47 -0.83 2.47
CA ARG A 62 0.58 -1.92 2.88
C ARG A 62 0.45 -2.99 1.80
N ALA A 63 0.31 -2.60 0.53
CA ALA A 63 0.26 -3.55 -0.59
C ALA A 63 1.55 -4.36 -0.70
N ILE A 64 2.71 -3.72 -0.59
CA ILE A 64 4.03 -4.38 -0.60
C ILE A 64 4.14 -5.40 0.55
N LYS A 65 3.72 -5.03 1.76
CA LYS A 65 3.72 -5.96 2.92
C LYS A 65 2.70 -7.10 2.78
N GLN A 66 1.70 -6.94 1.91
CA GLN A 66 0.67 -7.95 1.64
C GLN A 66 1.02 -8.85 0.45
N GLN A 67 1.95 -8.44 -0.41
CA GLN A 67 2.47 -9.25 -1.51
C GLN A 67 3.25 -10.44 -0.96
N LYS A 68 3.02 -11.60 -1.58
CA LYS A 68 3.79 -12.83 -1.26
C LYS A 68 4.97 -13.03 -2.19
N LEU A 69 4.88 -12.54 -3.43
CA LEU A 69 5.95 -12.61 -4.40
C LEU A 69 6.73 -11.29 -4.39
N ASP A 70 8.02 -11.39 -4.60
CA ASP A 70 8.88 -10.24 -4.90
C ASP A 70 8.51 -9.65 -6.26
N PRO A 71 8.64 -8.32 -6.49
CA PRO A 71 8.35 -7.71 -7.79
C PRO A 71 9.03 -8.39 -8.99
N GLN A 72 10.23 -8.95 -8.83
CA GLN A 72 10.90 -9.71 -9.89
C GLN A 72 10.20 -11.05 -10.16
N GLN A 73 9.80 -11.75 -9.11
CA GLN A 73 9.03 -13.00 -9.19
C GLN A 73 7.65 -12.78 -9.84
N GLU A 74 7.00 -11.65 -9.54
CA GLU A 74 5.75 -11.24 -10.17
C GLU A 74 5.93 -11.07 -11.68
N LEU A 75 7.03 -10.44 -12.11
CA LEU A 75 7.32 -10.22 -13.52
C LEU A 75 7.49 -11.55 -14.27
N GLU A 76 8.20 -12.52 -13.69
CA GLU A 76 8.37 -13.85 -14.28
C GLU A 76 7.02 -14.58 -14.44
N LEU A 77 6.17 -14.56 -13.42
CA LEU A 77 4.83 -15.16 -13.48
C LEU A 77 3.95 -14.49 -14.55
N VAL A 78 4.01 -13.16 -14.66
CA VAL A 78 3.29 -12.41 -15.69
C VAL A 78 3.79 -12.75 -17.10
N GLN A 79 5.10 -12.85 -17.29
CA GLN A 79 5.69 -13.27 -18.57
C GLN A 79 5.25 -14.69 -18.96
N TYR A 80 5.22 -15.60 -18.00
CA TYR A 80 4.73 -16.96 -18.21
C TYR A 80 3.27 -16.97 -18.67
N ILE A 81 2.37 -16.27 -17.97
CA ILE A 81 0.94 -16.19 -18.33
C ILE A 81 0.73 -15.54 -19.71
N LYS A 82 1.49 -14.47 -20.02
CA LYS A 82 1.48 -13.86 -21.36
C LYS A 82 1.92 -14.85 -22.43
N GLY A 83 2.93 -15.67 -22.14
CA GLY A 83 3.40 -16.74 -23.01
C GLY A 83 2.32 -17.81 -23.28
N LEU A 84 1.58 -18.23 -22.24
CA LEU A 84 0.46 -19.16 -22.38
C LEU A 84 -0.64 -18.59 -23.28
N THR A 85 -1.04 -17.35 -23.00
CA THR A 85 -2.09 -16.65 -23.77
C THR A 85 -1.70 -16.52 -25.24
N ARG A 86 -0.44 -16.18 -25.54
CA ARG A 86 0.08 -16.09 -26.92
C ARG A 86 0.05 -17.44 -27.66
N ARG A 87 0.16 -18.55 -26.93
CA ARG A 87 0.09 -19.91 -27.49
C ARG A 87 -1.34 -20.44 -27.61
N ALA A 88 -2.35 -19.58 -27.39
CA ALA A 88 -3.75 -19.98 -27.28
C ALA A 88 -4.00 -21.04 -26.19
N LEU A 89 -3.13 -21.11 -25.18
CA LEU A 89 -3.31 -21.97 -24.02
C LEU A 89 -3.95 -21.14 -22.90
N PRO A 90 -5.20 -21.43 -22.51
CA PRO A 90 -5.82 -20.74 -21.40
C PRO A 90 -5.04 -21.07 -20.12
N PRO A 91 -4.56 -20.07 -19.36
CA PRO A 91 -3.83 -20.33 -18.13
C PRO A 91 -4.76 -20.98 -17.11
N THR A 92 -4.51 -22.25 -16.78
CA THR A 92 -5.28 -22.96 -15.76
C THR A 92 -4.76 -22.64 -14.37
N ARG A 93 -5.62 -22.83 -13.37
CA ARG A 93 -5.30 -22.63 -11.95
C ARG A 93 -4.04 -23.42 -11.54
N GLU A 94 -3.95 -24.69 -11.93
CA GLU A 94 -2.83 -25.56 -11.59
C GLU A 94 -1.53 -25.09 -12.21
N MET A 95 -1.54 -24.65 -13.48
CA MET A 95 -0.35 -24.11 -14.14
C MET A 95 0.19 -22.88 -13.41
N ILE A 96 -0.72 -21.97 -13.03
CA ILE A 96 -0.36 -20.75 -12.28
C ILE A 96 0.19 -21.12 -10.91
N GLN A 97 -0.43 -22.05 -10.18
CA GLN A 97 0.04 -22.48 -8.86
C GLN A 97 1.40 -23.16 -8.93
N ASN A 98 1.59 -24.08 -9.86
CA ASN A 98 2.85 -24.80 -10.03
C ASN A 98 3.98 -23.83 -10.38
N PHE A 99 3.74 -22.93 -11.33
CA PHE A 99 4.75 -21.94 -11.72
C PHE A 99 5.03 -20.94 -10.59
N ALA A 100 4.00 -20.42 -9.93
CA ALA A 100 4.18 -19.52 -8.79
C ALA A 100 4.93 -20.22 -7.64
N SER A 101 4.70 -21.51 -7.39
CA SER A 101 5.43 -22.29 -6.36
C SER A 101 6.92 -22.36 -6.69
N GLN A 102 7.22 -22.61 -7.97
CA GLN A 102 8.60 -22.69 -8.47
C GLN A 102 9.31 -21.36 -8.33
N VAL A 103 8.67 -20.26 -8.76
CA VAL A 103 9.24 -18.91 -8.70
C VAL A 103 9.40 -18.43 -7.24
N ALA A 104 8.41 -18.70 -6.38
CA ALA A 104 8.45 -18.35 -4.95
C ALA A 104 9.48 -19.16 -4.15
N LYS A 105 9.97 -20.28 -4.68
CA LYS A 105 10.82 -21.27 -3.97
C LYS A 105 10.20 -21.83 -2.69
N GLU A 106 8.89 -21.69 -2.53
CA GLU A 106 8.13 -22.18 -1.40
C GLU A 106 6.90 -22.96 -1.89
N PRO A 107 6.50 -24.04 -1.19
CA PRO A 107 5.26 -24.73 -1.51
C PRO A 107 4.09 -23.78 -1.26
N ILE A 108 3.48 -23.38 -2.36
CA ILE A 108 2.27 -22.57 -2.41
C ILE A 108 1.11 -23.51 -2.01
N LYS A 109 0.95 -23.76 -0.70
CA LYS A 109 -0.11 -24.61 -0.13
C LYS A 109 -1.48 -24.18 -0.65
N GLU A 110 -2.32 -25.16 -0.95
CA GLU A 110 -3.72 -25.10 -1.40
C GLU A 110 -4.37 -23.72 -1.26
N TYR A 111 -4.30 -22.94 -2.35
CA TYR A 111 -4.92 -21.64 -2.42
C TYR A 111 -6.23 -21.72 -3.17
N HIS A 112 -7.35 -21.32 -2.58
CA HIS A 112 -8.61 -21.18 -3.30
C HIS A 112 -8.51 -20.03 -4.31
N ILE A 113 -7.96 -20.35 -5.48
CA ILE A 113 -8.00 -19.55 -6.68
C ILE A 113 -9.36 -19.78 -7.30
N ASP A 114 -10.27 -18.83 -7.13
CA ASP A 114 -11.52 -18.87 -7.88
C ASP A 114 -11.24 -18.58 -9.36
N ALA A 115 -11.92 -19.29 -10.25
CA ALA A 115 -11.78 -19.13 -11.69
C ALA A 115 -12.03 -17.68 -12.17
N TRP A 116 -12.87 -16.92 -11.45
CA TRP A 116 -13.14 -15.51 -11.75
C TRP A 116 -11.94 -14.59 -11.49
N HIS A 117 -11.05 -14.97 -10.57
CA HIS A 117 -9.81 -14.24 -10.30
C HIS A 117 -8.79 -14.44 -11.43
N THR A 118 -8.81 -15.60 -12.11
CA THR A 118 -7.95 -15.91 -13.26
C THR A 118 -8.24 -14.99 -14.45
N TYR A 119 -9.51 -14.61 -14.65
CA TYR A 119 -9.96 -13.80 -15.79
C TYR A 119 -9.65 -12.29 -15.67
N ASN A 120 -9.10 -11.84 -14.54
CA ASN A 120 -8.82 -10.42 -14.25
C ASN A 120 -7.36 -10.14 -13.87
N ILE A 121 -6.49 -11.11 -14.14
CA ILE A 121 -5.06 -11.10 -13.81
C ILE A 121 -4.36 -9.86 -14.39
N ASP A 122 -4.57 -9.57 -15.66
CA ASP A 122 -3.92 -8.48 -16.39
C ASP A 122 -4.41 -7.07 -16.01
N LYS A 123 -5.68 -6.94 -15.60
CA LYS A 123 -6.33 -5.66 -15.31
C LYS A 123 -6.32 -5.27 -13.83
N LYS A 124 -6.44 -6.22 -12.91
CA LYS A 124 -6.63 -5.95 -11.48
C LYS A 124 -5.63 -6.66 -10.56
N GLY A 125 -4.83 -7.59 -11.08
CA GLY A 125 -3.96 -8.44 -10.27
C GLY A 125 -4.72 -9.65 -9.68
N PHE A 126 -3.96 -10.65 -9.24
CA PHE A 126 -4.50 -11.93 -8.76
C PHE A 126 -4.46 -12.03 -7.23
N MET A 127 -5.56 -12.49 -6.60
CA MET A 127 -5.67 -12.63 -5.15
C MET A 127 -5.67 -14.09 -4.73
N ILE A 128 -5.03 -14.35 -3.59
CA ILE A 128 -4.91 -15.65 -2.99
C ILE A 128 -5.29 -15.57 -1.49
N GLY A 129 -6.33 -16.29 -1.08
CA GLY A 129 -6.71 -16.39 0.34
C GLY A 129 -5.95 -17.51 1.07
N ILE A 130 -5.25 -17.18 2.18
CA ILE A 130 -4.96 -18.17 3.23
C ILE A 130 -5.79 -17.77 4.45
N THR A 131 -6.50 -18.75 4.99
CA THR A 131 -7.22 -18.77 6.27
C THR A 131 -7.13 -17.46 7.07
N GLY A 132 -8.16 -16.61 6.89
CA GLY A 132 -8.38 -15.37 7.64
C GLY A 132 -7.80 -14.07 7.05
N ARG A 133 -6.80 -14.11 6.16
CA ARG A 133 -6.24 -12.90 5.52
C ARG A 133 -5.95 -13.13 4.04
N SER A 134 -6.72 -12.44 3.18
CA SER A 134 -6.44 -12.39 1.74
C SER A 134 -5.06 -11.76 1.48
N LYS A 135 -4.22 -12.46 0.72
CA LYS A 135 -2.89 -12.02 0.28
C LYS A 135 -2.90 -11.80 -1.23
N GLN A 136 -2.25 -10.74 -1.68
CA GLN A 136 -2.18 -10.42 -3.10
C GLN A 136 -0.93 -11.06 -3.69
N VAL A 137 -1.02 -11.60 -4.90
CA VAL A 137 0.11 -12.28 -5.56
C VAL A 137 0.91 -11.29 -6.39
N PHE A 138 0.24 -10.37 -7.08
CA PHE A 138 0.89 -9.26 -7.76
C PHE A 138 -0.05 -8.07 -7.93
N SER A 139 0.57 -6.89 -8.04
CA SER A 139 -0.12 -5.62 -8.23
C SER A 139 -0.05 -5.15 -9.68
N LYS A 140 -1.00 -4.31 -10.10
CA LYS A 140 -0.98 -3.73 -11.45
C LYS A 140 0.24 -2.81 -11.57
N ALA A 141 1.04 -3.00 -12.62
CA ALA A 141 2.03 -2.00 -13.03
C ALA A 141 1.29 -0.70 -13.41
N ILE A 142 1.58 0.39 -12.69
CA ILE A 142 1.04 1.74 -12.97
C ILE A 142 1.59 2.23 -14.30
#